data_AF-A0A4Z0JM43-F1
#
_entry.id   AF-A0A4Z0JM43-F1
#
_cell.length_a   1.000
_cell.length_b   1.000
_cell.length_c   1.000
_cell.angle_alpha   90.00
_cell.angle_beta   90.00
_cell.angle_gamma   90.00
#
_symmetry.space_group_name_H-M   'P 1'
#
loop_
_entity.id
_entity.type
_entity.pdbx_description
1 polymer ?
#
loop_
_entity_poly.entity_id
_entity_poly.type
_entity_poly.pdbx_seq_one_letter_code
_entity_poly.pdbx_strand_id
1 'polypeptide(L)'
;MKLSKSIIVTGLLFSSILGGVNVNNVVSYAADTNATEQQTTEEKKVTIRFVDNSGKDITGETSLQNKTVNIDGKKNSVSLTDLKGINIPETYRIKNSTSKIVKNDKESWEAKVVLEKGEVFSLNYEGFENVQPADKAKLPKQLVVFNGVIDGNKITNIPVGYKIDKIIKNTDKTMTVKMVQATEEINVVYILDGQPISIDGLSNKANIKKNSEIVNIDELGINLGGFKIKNNQKQFSVDRSTGHGIVKINLISGIQKPANTKNILIIFRTNKKDTKTQVSAYSKDVNIDSKALSIKDIRIPEGYIVKDTSFEINNQDEIIVEVSKKSESNSNGSAVTKPTTKPSTTTPSNKHVVKVQDFKGTVATTLGQYVTLYNAEGKAISGRRLAGESNWAADKTMVRDGVKYYRVATNEWVKASDVYEYTASNAVVETAAGNYKKLFDSKGNIVSNRGLAAGTKWMTDKTALIQGEKMYRVATNEWLKVSDVK
;
A
#
# COMPACT_ATOMS: atom_id res chain seq x y z
N MET A 1 -70.90 -30.11 -22.70
CA MET A 1 -71.34 -30.42 -21.32
C MET A 1 -70.54 -31.66 -20.86
N LYS A 2 -69.90 -31.72 -19.69
CA LYS A 2 -70.37 -31.68 -18.27
C LYS A 2 -70.82 -33.07 -17.77
N LEU A 3 -70.16 -33.57 -16.72
CA LEU A 3 -70.64 -34.54 -15.69
C LEU A 3 -70.80 -36.03 -16.12
N SER A 4 -70.72 -37.05 -15.24
CA SER A 4 -70.38 -37.10 -13.79
C SER A 4 -70.14 -38.53 -13.22
N LYS A 5 -69.39 -38.62 -12.09
CA LYS A 5 -69.62 -39.46 -10.86
C LYS A 5 -69.85 -40.99 -11.03
N SER A 6 -68.97 -41.86 -10.50
CA SER A 6 -69.04 -42.50 -9.15
C SER A 6 -69.26 -44.03 -9.27
N ILE A 7 -69.03 -44.95 -8.30
CA ILE A 7 -68.18 -45.06 -7.08
C ILE A 7 -68.25 -46.56 -6.61
N ILE A 8 -67.78 -46.93 -5.39
CA ILE A 8 -67.78 -48.29 -4.76
C ILE A 8 -66.65 -49.22 -5.31
N VAL A 9 -65.72 -49.83 -4.57
CA VAL A 9 -65.44 -50.08 -3.11
C VAL A 9 -66.00 -51.39 -2.51
N THR A 10 -65.19 -52.45 -2.61
CA THR A 10 -65.06 -53.59 -1.68
C THR A 10 -63.59 -54.04 -1.70
N GLY A 11 -62.99 -54.65 -0.66
CA GLY A 11 -63.49 -54.89 0.70
C GLY A 11 -62.84 -56.15 1.29
N LEU A 12 -61.86 -56.02 2.18
CA LEU A 12 -61.21 -57.14 2.87
C LEU A 12 -60.79 -56.74 4.29
N LEU A 13 -61.17 -57.57 5.27
CA LEU A 13 -60.88 -57.41 6.70
C LEU A 13 -60.05 -58.61 7.17
N PHE A 14 -59.06 -58.36 8.03
CA PHE A 14 -58.75 -59.22 9.18
C PHE A 14 -58.11 -58.37 10.29
N SER A 15 -58.27 -58.79 11.54
CA SER A 15 -58.20 -57.93 12.72
C SER A 15 -57.24 -58.42 13.79
N SER A 16 -56.53 -57.48 14.44
CA SER A 16 -55.99 -57.57 15.82
C SER A 16 -54.96 -58.70 16.11
N ILE A 17 -53.91 -58.48 16.89
CA ILE A 17 -53.96 -58.21 18.34
C ILE A 17 -53.05 -57.03 18.74
N LEU A 18 -53.34 -56.45 19.90
CA LEU A 18 -52.80 -55.19 20.41
C LEU A 18 -51.35 -55.27 20.91
N GLY A 19 -50.65 -54.13 20.84
CA GLY A 19 -49.31 -53.95 21.41
C GLY A 19 -48.91 -52.47 21.60
N GLY A 20 -49.69 -51.69 22.35
CA GLY A 20 -49.22 -50.41 22.90
C GLY A 20 -49.19 -49.19 21.97
N VAL A 21 -50.36 -48.57 21.79
CA VAL A 21 -50.56 -47.10 21.73
C VAL A 21 -49.71 -46.34 22.78
N ASN A 22 -49.40 -45.04 22.70
CA ASN A 22 -50.17 -43.83 22.32
C ASN A 22 -49.15 -42.66 22.19
N VAL A 23 -49.19 -41.57 21.39
CA VAL A 23 -49.90 -41.05 20.18
C VAL A 23 -48.98 -39.91 19.60
N ASN A 24 -49.29 -38.80 18.89
CA ASN A 24 -50.52 -38.07 18.54
C ASN A 24 -50.33 -37.04 17.39
N ASN A 25 -51.42 -36.79 16.64
CA ASN A 25 -51.97 -35.52 16.13
C ASN A 25 -50.99 -34.31 15.89
N VAL A 26 -50.79 -33.75 14.68
CA VAL A 26 -51.74 -33.38 13.58
C VAL A 26 -52.85 -32.45 14.11
N VAL A 27 -53.09 -31.21 13.67
CA VAL A 27 -52.98 -30.55 12.36
C VAL A 27 -52.69 -29.05 12.53
N SER A 28 -52.16 -28.37 11.51
CA SER A 28 -52.72 -27.07 11.09
C SER A 28 -52.32 -26.64 9.67
N TYR A 29 -53.28 -26.01 9.00
CA TYR A 29 -53.22 -25.20 7.77
C TYR A 29 -51.98 -24.27 7.75
N ALA A 30 -51.41 -23.87 6.61
CA ALA A 30 -52.03 -23.57 5.31
C ALA A 30 -51.02 -23.72 4.15
N ALA A 31 -51.50 -23.60 2.90
CA ALA A 31 -50.63 -23.59 1.72
C ALA A 31 -50.22 -22.16 1.33
N ASP A 32 -48.92 -21.92 1.12
CA ASP A 32 -48.47 -21.09 0.01
C ASP A 32 -47.02 -21.42 -0.43
N THR A 33 -46.72 -21.16 -1.69
CA THR A 33 -45.41 -21.15 -2.36
C THR A 33 -44.61 -22.47 -2.48
N ASN A 34 -44.36 -22.86 -3.74
CA ASN A 34 -43.14 -23.53 -4.21
C ASN A 34 -42.73 -24.86 -3.56
N ALA A 35 -43.57 -25.88 -3.71
CA ALA A 35 -43.10 -27.27 -3.71
C ALA A 35 -42.17 -27.49 -4.92
N THR A 36 -40.86 -27.30 -4.73
CA THR A 36 -39.85 -27.61 -5.75
C THR A 36 -39.82 -29.12 -5.93
N GLU A 37 -40.12 -29.62 -7.14
CA GLU A 37 -40.06 -31.05 -7.42
C GLU A 37 -38.65 -31.59 -7.11
N GLN A 38 -38.54 -32.47 -6.12
CA GLN A 38 -37.33 -33.26 -5.90
C GLN A 38 -37.22 -34.31 -7.00
N GLN A 39 -36.78 -33.85 -8.19
CA GLN A 39 -36.44 -34.72 -9.29
C GLN A 39 -35.29 -35.65 -8.86
N THR A 40 -35.63 -36.89 -8.55
CA THR A 40 -34.69 -37.95 -8.23
C THR A 40 -33.83 -38.26 -9.44
N THR A 41 -32.69 -37.57 -9.58
CA THR A 41 -31.67 -37.90 -10.58
C THR A 41 -31.19 -39.33 -10.35
N GLU A 42 -31.55 -40.21 -11.28
CA GLU A 42 -31.11 -41.60 -11.33
C GLU A 42 -29.58 -41.65 -11.38
N GLU A 43 -28.93 -42.14 -10.32
CA GLU A 43 -27.47 -42.23 -10.26
C GLU A 43 -26.98 -43.57 -10.81
N LYS A 44 -26.02 -43.51 -11.75
CA LYS A 44 -25.25 -44.67 -12.20
C LYS A 44 -23.92 -44.77 -11.48
N LYS A 45 -23.59 -45.96 -10.99
CA LYS A 45 -22.27 -46.29 -10.42
C LYS A 45 -21.28 -46.51 -11.55
N VAL A 46 -20.21 -45.72 -11.57
CA VAL A 46 -19.15 -45.77 -12.58
C VAL A 46 -17.83 -46.19 -11.93
N THR A 47 -17.19 -47.22 -12.50
CA THR A 47 -15.84 -47.65 -12.10
C THR A 47 -14.80 -46.74 -12.75
N ILE A 48 -14.06 -45.99 -11.93
CA ILE A 48 -12.90 -45.20 -12.35
C ILE A 48 -11.68 -46.11 -12.42
N ARG A 49 -11.06 -46.18 -13.60
CA ARG A 49 -9.76 -46.83 -13.84
C ARG A 49 -8.71 -45.76 -14.09
N PHE A 50 -7.55 -45.87 -13.43
CA PHE A 50 -6.42 -44.96 -13.63
C PHE A 50 -5.45 -45.57 -14.63
N VAL A 51 -5.28 -44.89 -15.77
CA VAL A 51 -4.48 -45.37 -16.90
C VAL A 51 -3.36 -44.39 -17.24
N ASP A 52 -2.26 -44.90 -17.80
CA ASP A 52 -1.16 -44.08 -18.29
C ASP A 52 -1.46 -43.43 -19.66
N ASN A 53 -0.47 -42.70 -20.19
CA ASN A 53 -0.56 -42.06 -21.52
C ASN A 53 -0.74 -43.03 -22.69
N SER A 54 -0.55 -44.35 -22.52
CA SER A 54 -0.83 -45.38 -23.52
C SER A 54 -2.22 -46.03 -23.35
N GLY A 55 -2.94 -45.70 -22.27
CA GLY A 55 -4.23 -46.31 -21.94
C GLY A 55 -4.15 -47.61 -21.14
N LYS A 56 -2.96 -47.99 -20.65
CA LYS A 56 -2.71 -49.16 -19.80
C LYS A 56 -2.97 -48.82 -18.33
N ASP A 57 -3.58 -49.73 -17.57
CA ASP A 57 -3.84 -49.53 -16.13
C ASP A 57 -2.53 -49.36 -15.33
N ILE A 58 -2.53 -48.41 -14.39
CA ILE A 58 -1.36 -48.08 -13.55
C ILE A 58 -1.27 -49.08 -12.38
N THR A 59 -0.50 -50.15 -12.59
CA THR A 59 -0.28 -51.20 -11.58
C THR A 59 0.88 -50.88 -10.63
N GLY A 60 0.78 -51.33 -9.37
CA GLY A 60 1.84 -51.20 -8.36
C GLY A 60 1.73 -49.95 -7.47
N GLU A 61 0.81 -49.03 -7.77
CA GLU A 61 0.44 -47.91 -6.91
C GLU A 61 -0.89 -48.23 -6.19
N THR A 62 -0.87 -48.28 -4.86
CA THR A 62 -2.02 -48.75 -4.05
C THR A 62 -3.06 -47.66 -3.84
N SER A 63 -2.70 -46.38 -3.98
CA SER A 63 -3.65 -45.27 -3.98
C SER A 63 -4.52 -45.25 -5.24
N LEU A 64 -3.92 -45.56 -6.40
CA LEU A 64 -4.52 -45.55 -7.75
C LEU A 64 -5.29 -46.84 -8.12
N GLN A 65 -5.66 -47.66 -7.14
CA GLN A 65 -6.59 -48.76 -7.36
C GLN A 65 -7.98 -48.27 -7.77
N ASN A 66 -8.71 -49.07 -8.56
CA ASN A 66 -10.03 -48.73 -9.07
C ASN A 66 -10.97 -48.21 -7.98
N LYS A 67 -11.68 -47.12 -8.28
CA LYS A 67 -12.68 -46.50 -7.38
C LYS A 67 -14.06 -46.56 -8.03
N THR A 68 -15.12 -46.54 -7.24
CA THR A 68 -16.49 -46.38 -7.75
C THR A 68 -17.01 -45.01 -7.33
N VAL A 69 -17.60 -44.28 -8.26
CA VAL A 69 -18.29 -43.01 -8.00
C VAL A 69 -19.74 -43.09 -8.49
N ASN A 70 -20.65 -42.45 -7.79
CA ASN A 70 -22.00 -42.22 -8.29
C ASN A 70 -22.00 -41.00 -9.21
N ILE A 71 -22.67 -41.11 -10.35
CA ILE A 71 -22.74 -40.07 -11.38
C ILE A 71 -24.20 -39.95 -11.83
N ASP A 72 -24.71 -38.73 -12.05
CA ASP A 72 -25.99 -38.49 -12.72
C ASP A 72 -26.10 -39.32 -14.01
N GLY A 73 -27.15 -40.13 -14.13
CA GLY A 73 -27.44 -41.00 -15.27
C GLY A 73 -27.39 -40.26 -16.62
N LYS A 74 -27.71 -38.96 -16.64
CA LYS A 74 -27.67 -38.10 -17.83
C LYS A 74 -26.26 -37.72 -18.29
N LYS A 75 -25.23 -37.80 -17.43
CA LYS A 75 -23.83 -37.47 -17.79
C LYS A 75 -23.17 -38.59 -18.60
N ASN A 76 -22.52 -38.23 -19.72
CA ASN A 76 -21.76 -39.16 -20.56
C ASN A 76 -20.22 -39.09 -20.34
N SER A 77 -19.79 -38.32 -19.34
CA SER A 77 -18.38 -38.19 -18.95
C SER A 77 -18.24 -37.91 -17.45
N VAL A 78 -17.17 -38.45 -16.85
CA VAL A 78 -16.69 -38.05 -15.52
C VAL A 78 -15.83 -36.78 -15.67
N SER A 79 -16.01 -35.79 -14.80
CA SER A 79 -15.25 -34.54 -14.75
C SER A 79 -14.32 -34.46 -13.53
N LEU A 80 -13.39 -33.50 -13.50
CA LEU A 80 -12.56 -33.21 -12.31
C LEU A 80 -13.41 -32.97 -11.04
N THR A 81 -14.61 -32.40 -11.17
CA THR A 81 -15.56 -32.21 -10.07
C THR A 81 -16.12 -33.51 -9.51
N ASP A 82 -16.28 -34.52 -10.36
CA ASP A 82 -16.80 -35.85 -9.99
C ASP A 82 -15.71 -36.77 -9.38
N LEU A 83 -14.44 -36.37 -9.50
CA LEU A 83 -13.27 -37.06 -8.92
C LEU A 83 -12.82 -36.48 -7.57
N LYS A 84 -13.51 -35.44 -7.07
CA LYS A 84 -13.20 -34.80 -5.78
C LYS A 84 -13.28 -35.82 -4.63
N GLY A 85 -12.19 -35.96 -3.88
CA GLY A 85 -12.06 -36.92 -2.78
C GLY A 85 -11.30 -38.20 -3.13
N ILE A 86 -11.00 -38.46 -4.41
CA ILE A 86 -10.06 -39.53 -4.77
C ILE A 86 -8.63 -39.00 -4.58
N ASN A 87 -7.85 -39.68 -3.73
CA ASN A 87 -6.44 -39.37 -3.53
C ASN A 87 -5.60 -39.83 -4.75
N ILE A 88 -4.98 -38.87 -5.44
CA ILE A 88 -4.03 -39.10 -6.53
C ILE A 88 -2.65 -38.62 -6.02
N PRO A 89 -1.60 -39.45 -6.06
CA PRO A 89 -0.27 -39.04 -5.57
C PRO A 89 0.28 -37.84 -6.33
N GLU A 90 1.04 -36.99 -5.64
CA GLU A 90 1.66 -35.78 -6.22
C GLU A 90 2.62 -36.06 -7.39
N THR A 91 3.07 -37.30 -7.52
CA THR A 91 3.88 -37.81 -8.64
C THR A 91 3.08 -38.05 -9.93
N TYR A 92 1.75 -37.87 -9.90
CA TYR A 92 0.86 -37.94 -11.06
C TYR A 92 -0.03 -36.70 -11.14
N ARG A 93 -0.49 -36.38 -12.36
CA ARG A 93 -1.56 -35.40 -12.59
C ARG A 93 -2.59 -35.91 -13.58
N ILE A 94 -3.85 -35.55 -13.41
CA ILE A 94 -4.89 -35.82 -14.40
C ILE A 94 -4.59 -35.02 -15.66
N LYS A 95 -4.53 -35.68 -16.81
CA LYS A 95 -4.20 -35.05 -18.10
C LYS A 95 -5.40 -34.44 -18.80
N ASN A 96 -6.58 -35.04 -18.64
CA ASN A 96 -7.81 -34.66 -19.35
C ASN A 96 -8.85 -34.10 -18.35
N SER A 97 -9.47 -32.96 -18.68
CA SER A 97 -10.50 -32.34 -17.82
C SER A 97 -11.80 -33.16 -17.69
N THR A 98 -12.07 -34.04 -18.66
CA THR A 98 -13.13 -35.05 -18.61
C THR A 98 -12.65 -36.40 -19.15
N SER A 99 -13.35 -37.46 -18.78
CA SER A 99 -13.12 -38.83 -19.28
C SER A 99 -14.46 -39.45 -19.66
N LYS A 100 -14.56 -40.06 -20.85
CA LYS A 100 -15.82 -40.66 -21.34
C LYS A 100 -16.27 -41.82 -20.44
N ILE A 101 -17.57 -41.92 -20.22
CA ILE A 101 -18.21 -43.08 -19.58
C ILE A 101 -18.62 -44.06 -20.69
N VAL A 102 -18.29 -45.34 -20.52
CA VAL A 102 -18.63 -46.44 -21.43
C VAL A 102 -19.13 -47.63 -20.62
N LYS A 103 -19.85 -48.58 -21.25
CA LYS A 103 -20.01 -49.92 -20.67
C LYS A 103 -18.78 -50.77 -20.99
N ASN A 104 -18.42 -51.66 -20.08
CA ASN A 104 -17.48 -52.75 -20.34
C ASN A 104 -18.22 -54.05 -20.72
N ASP A 105 -17.46 -55.10 -21.02
CA ASP A 105 -17.95 -56.42 -21.47
C ASP A 105 -18.85 -57.17 -20.45
N LYS A 106 -19.04 -56.59 -19.25
CA LYS A 106 -19.92 -57.07 -18.18
C LYS A 106 -21.08 -56.10 -17.94
N GLU A 107 -21.48 -55.37 -18.98
CA GLU A 107 -22.54 -54.34 -19.00
C GLU A 107 -22.41 -53.22 -17.95
N SER A 108 -21.25 -53.13 -17.28
CA SER A 108 -21.00 -52.24 -16.15
C SER A 108 -20.33 -50.95 -16.61
N TRP A 109 -20.73 -49.81 -16.06
CA TRP A 109 -20.16 -48.52 -16.45
C TRP A 109 -18.71 -48.36 -15.93
N GLU A 110 -17.79 -48.00 -16.82
CA GLU A 110 -16.42 -47.58 -16.49
C GLU A 110 -16.05 -46.24 -17.14
N ALA A 111 -15.04 -45.57 -16.58
CA ALA A 111 -14.39 -44.42 -17.17
C ALA A 111 -12.87 -44.50 -16.92
N LYS A 112 -12.08 -44.28 -17.98
CA LYS A 112 -10.62 -44.34 -17.93
C LYS A 112 -10.04 -42.94 -17.76
N VAL A 113 -9.53 -42.64 -16.58
CA VAL A 113 -8.89 -41.36 -16.24
C VAL A 113 -7.41 -41.45 -16.57
N VAL A 114 -6.98 -40.68 -17.57
CA VAL A 114 -5.58 -40.64 -18.01
C VAL A 114 -4.76 -39.80 -17.03
N LEU A 115 -3.76 -40.43 -16.41
CA LEU A 115 -2.78 -39.78 -15.56
C LEU A 115 -1.43 -39.67 -16.28
N GLU A 116 -0.81 -38.50 -16.17
CA GLU A 116 0.56 -38.26 -16.58
C GLU A 116 1.48 -38.37 -15.35
N LYS A 117 2.56 -39.14 -15.46
CA LYS A 117 3.54 -39.34 -14.38
C LYS A 117 4.66 -38.29 -14.49
N GLY A 118 4.98 -37.64 -13.38
CA GLY A 118 6.08 -36.69 -13.29
C GLY A 118 7.42 -37.35 -12.95
N GLU A 119 8.50 -36.70 -13.36
CA GLU A 119 9.85 -37.00 -12.87
C GLU A 119 10.04 -36.39 -11.47
N VAL A 120 10.54 -37.17 -10.52
CA VAL A 120 10.90 -36.67 -9.17
C VAL A 120 12.38 -36.28 -9.16
N PHE A 121 12.68 -35.07 -8.70
CA PHE A 121 14.04 -34.55 -8.49
C PHE A 121 14.28 -34.22 -7.02
N SER A 122 15.48 -34.51 -6.52
CA SER A 122 15.94 -34.06 -5.19
C SER A 122 16.47 -32.62 -5.25
N LEU A 123 16.13 -31.79 -4.27
CA LEU A 123 16.52 -30.38 -4.24
C LEU A 123 17.73 -30.12 -3.33
N ASN A 124 18.80 -29.61 -3.94
CA ASN A 124 19.97 -29.05 -3.27
C ASN A 124 19.85 -27.50 -3.29
N TYR A 125 20.30 -26.81 -2.25
CA TYR A 125 20.16 -25.35 -2.13
C TYR A 125 21.51 -24.69 -1.82
N GLU A 126 21.76 -23.50 -2.40
CA GLU A 126 23.03 -22.75 -2.29
C GLU A 126 22.78 -21.24 -2.09
N GLY A 127 23.72 -20.48 -1.48
CA GLY A 127 23.71 -19.01 -1.44
C GLY A 127 22.92 -18.37 -0.29
N PHE A 128 22.78 -19.08 0.83
CA PHE A 128 21.94 -18.70 1.98
C PHE A 128 22.44 -19.31 3.31
N GLU A 129 23.75 -19.35 3.47
CA GLU A 129 24.48 -20.05 4.54
C GLU A 129 24.02 -19.57 5.93
N ASN A 130 23.72 -18.27 6.05
CA ASN A 130 23.34 -17.60 7.30
C ASN A 130 21.90 -17.87 7.78
N VAL A 131 21.11 -18.71 7.10
CA VAL A 131 19.75 -19.07 7.54
C VAL A 131 19.78 -20.15 8.64
N GLN A 132 18.89 -20.02 9.63
CA GLN A 132 18.77 -20.95 10.76
C GLN A 132 18.44 -22.39 10.32
N PRO A 133 18.99 -23.43 10.97
CA PRO A 133 18.72 -24.82 10.62
C PRO A 133 17.23 -25.20 10.63
N ALA A 134 16.46 -24.63 11.56
CA ALA A 134 15.02 -24.86 11.68
C ALA A 134 14.21 -24.32 10.49
N ASP A 135 14.69 -23.29 9.79
CA ASP A 135 14.04 -22.76 8.57
C ASP A 135 14.51 -23.51 7.33
N LYS A 136 15.80 -23.87 7.26
CA LYS A 136 16.33 -24.79 6.23
C LYS A 136 15.57 -26.13 6.21
N ALA A 137 15.16 -26.64 7.38
CA ALA A 137 14.38 -27.86 7.51
C ALA A 137 12.94 -27.78 6.96
N LYS A 138 12.39 -26.57 6.74
CA LYS A 138 11.03 -26.35 6.20
C LYS A 138 11.00 -26.36 4.67
N LEU A 139 12.15 -26.23 4.00
CA LEU A 139 12.25 -26.23 2.54
C LEU A 139 11.86 -27.60 1.96
N PRO A 140 11.17 -27.66 0.81
CA PRO A 140 10.87 -28.92 0.15
C PRO A 140 12.16 -29.63 -0.27
N LYS A 141 12.24 -30.94 -0.02
CA LYS A 141 13.40 -31.78 -0.36
C LYS A 141 13.36 -32.32 -1.78
N GLN A 142 12.20 -32.27 -2.44
CA GLN A 142 11.97 -32.80 -3.78
C GLN A 142 11.01 -31.91 -4.56
N LEU A 143 11.06 -32.00 -5.89
CA LEU A 143 10.11 -31.39 -6.82
C LEU A 143 9.68 -32.40 -7.88
N VAL A 144 8.38 -32.40 -8.21
CA VAL A 144 7.83 -33.19 -9.32
C VAL A 144 7.76 -32.32 -10.57
N VAL A 145 8.40 -32.78 -11.65
CA VAL A 145 8.49 -32.09 -12.95
C VAL A 145 7.71 -32.86 -14.00
N PHE A 146 6.78 -32.19 -14.67
CA PHE A 146 5.97 -32.78 -15.73
C PHE A 146 6.38 -32.19 -17.09
N ASN A 147 6.64 -33.06 -18.07
CA ASN A 147 7.03 -32.69 -19.45
C ASN A 147 8.19 -31.68 -19.50
N GLY A 148 9.16 -31.81 -18.58
CA GLY A 148 10.34 -30.95 -18.46
C GLY A 148 10.10 -29.56 -17.86
N VAL A 149 8.86 -29.17 -17.58
CA VAL A 149 8.51 -27.83 -17.06
C VAL A 149 8.77 -27.76 -15.55
N ILE A 150 9.72 -26.89 -15.15
CA ILE A 150 10.09 -26.64 -13.76
C ILE A 150 9.25 -25.47 -13.22
N ASP A 151 8.22 -25.78 -12.42
CA ASP A 151 7.43 -24.75 -11.72
C ASP A 151 8.11 -24.36 -10.40
N GLY A 152 8.92 -23.30 -10.43
CA GLY A 152 9.60 -22.78 -9.24
C GLY A 152 8.65 -22.29 -8.13
N ASN A 153 7.37 -22.02 -8.43
CA ASN A 153 6.39 -21.59 -7.42
C ASN A 153 6.00 -22.73 -6.46
N LYS A 154 6.35 -23.99 -6.79
CA LYS A 154 6.21 -25.14 -5.88
C LYS A 154 7.30 -25.19 -4.80
N ILE A 155 8.36 -24.39 -4.91
CA ILE A 155 9.39 -24.27 -3.88
C ILE A 155 8.90 -23.27 -2.82
N THR A 156 8.10 -23.78 -1.89
CA THR A 156 7.50 -23.02 -0.78
C THR A 156 8.46 -22.88 0.41
N ASN A 157 8.02 -22.20 1.47
CA ASN A 157 8.77 -22.01 2.72
C ASN A 157 10.15 -21.32 2.56
N ILE A 158 10.27 -20.45 1.55
CA ILE A 158 11.47 -19.63 1.31
C ILE A 158 11.74 -18.76 2.57
N PRO A 159 12.95 -18.85 3.18
CA PRO A 159 13.30 -18.08 4.37
C PRO A 159 13.19 -16.56 4.19
N VAL A 160 12.83 -15.87 5.27
CA VAL A 160 12.73 -14.40 5.33
C VAL A 160 14.07 -13.76 4.92
N GLY A 161 13.99 -12.77 4.03
CA GLY A 161 15.15 -12.07 3.48
C GLY A 161 15.81 -12.75 2.29
N TYR A 162 15.22 -13.80 1.71
CA TYR A 162 15.76 -14.50 0.54
C TYR A 162 14.74 -14.63 -0.60
N LYS A 163 15.25 -14.87 -1.80
CA LYS A 163 14.50 -15.27 -3.01
C LYS A 163 15.24 -16.39 -3.74
N ILE A 164 14.53 -17.15 -4.57
CA ILE A 164 15.15 -17.96 -5.62
C ILE A 164 15.71 -17.01 -6.67
N ASP A 165 16.96 -17.21 -7.06
CA ASP A 165 17.59 -16.55 -8.21
C ASP A 165 17.51 -17.45 -9.45
N LYS A 166 17.90 -18.72 -9.31
CA LYS A 166 17.96 -19.68 -10.41
C LYS A 166 17.73 -21.10 -9.93
N ILE A 167 17.09 -21.92 -10.77
CA ILE A 167 17.01 -23.38 -10.62
C ILE A 167 17.81 -24.01 -11.77
N ILE A 168 18.60 -25.04 -11.46
CA ILE A 168 19.45 -25.77 -12.41
C ILE A 168 19.10 -27.26 -12.32
N LYS A 169 18.67 -27.89 -13.41
CA LYS A 169 18.44 -29.34 -13.48
C LYS A 169 19.77 -30.05 -13.76
N ASN A 170 20.15 -30.97 -12.90
CA ASN A 170 21.38 -31.76 -13.00
C ASN A 170 21.09 -33.11 -13.66
N THR A 171 22.14 -33.82 -14.10
CA THR A 171 22.03 -35.11 -14.82
C THR A 171 21.70 -36.30 -13.92
N ASP A 172 21.91 -36.16 -12.61
CA ASP A 172 21.82 -37.20 -11.58
C ASP A 172 20.45 -37.28 -10.88
N LYS A 173 19.41 -36.65 -11.45
CA LYS A 173 18.10 -36.41 -10.83
C LYS A 173 18.13 -35.49 -9.59
N THR A 174 19.15 -34.66 -9.42
CA THR A 174 19.09 -33.51 -8.51
C THR A 174 18.74 -32.21 -9.25
N MET A 175 18.35 -31.18 -8.50
CA MET A 175 18.36 -29.80 -8.96
C MET A 175 19.05 -28.91 -7.94
N THR A 176 19.83 -27.95 -8.42
CA THR A 176 20.43 -26.89 -7.59
C THR A 176 19.54 -25.66 -7.64
N VAL A 177 19.01 -25.27 -6.48
CA VAL A 177 18.23 -24.05 -6.26
C VAL A 177 19.14 -23.00 -5.65
N LYS A 178 19.58 -22.03 -6.47
CA LYS A 178 20.40 -20.92 -6.01
C LYS A 178 19.49 -19.85 -5.39
N MET A 179 19.73 -19.58 -4.13
CA MET A 179 19.09 -18.54 -3.34
C MET A 179 19.98 -17.30 -3.30
N VAL A 180 19.38 -16.13 -3.18
CA VAL A 180 20.10 -14.87 -2.90
C VAL A 180 19.30 -14.01 -1.91
N GLN A 181 19.98 -13.09 -1.24
CA GLN A 181 19.31 -12.14 -0.36
C GLN A 181 18.35 -11.23 -1.15
N ALA A 182 17.24 -10.88 -0.50
CA ALA A 182 16.16 -10.09 -1.10
C ALA A 182 15.54 -9.15 -0.06
N THR A 183 15.39 -7.89 -0.46
CA THR A 183 14.55 -6.90 0.22
C THR A 183 13.24 -6.71 -0.54
N GLU A 184 12.27 -6.08 0.12
CA GLU A 184 11.07 -5.52 -0.52
C GLU A 184 10.76 -4.14 0.08
N GLU A 185 10.17 -3.26 -0.73
CA GLU A 185 9.70 -1.96 -0.27
C GLU A 185 8.26 -2.11 0.26
N ILE A 186 8.04 -1.62 1.48
CA ILE A 186 6.74 -1.59 2.15
C ILE A 186 6.30 -0.16 2.42
N ASN A 187 4.99 0.05 2.53
CA ASN A 187 4.42 1.33 2.94
C ASN A 187 4.41 1.43 4.47
N VAL A 188 4.62 2.64 4.99
CA VAL A 188 4.59 2.97 6.42
C VAL A 188 3.50 4.02 6.66
N VAL A 189 2.56 3.68 7.55
CA VAL A 189 1.43 4.53 7.93
C VAL A 189 1.62 4.96 9.37
N TYR A 190 1.89 6.25 9.57
CA TYR A 190 1.98 6.87 10.89
C TYR A 190 0.58 7.20 11.40
N ILE A 191 0.29 6.83 12.64
CA ILE A 191 -1.00 7.06 13.29
C ILE A 191 -0.78 7.90 14.55
N LEU A 192 -1.32 9.12 14.58
CA LEU A 192 -1.29 9.99 15.76
C LEU A 192 -2.73 10.17 16.25
N ASP A 193 -2.96 9.97 17.55
CA ASP A 193 -4.26 10.10 18.20
C ASP A 193 -5.40 9.35 17.49
N GLY A 194 -5.06 8.18 16.91
CA GLY A 194 -5.98 7.29 16.19
C GLY A 194 -6.21 7.64 14.71
N GLN A 195 -5.61 8.70 14.19
CA GLN A 195 -5.75 9.13 12.78
C GLN A 195 -4.46 8.93 11.98
N PRO A 196 -4.54 8.42 10.73
CA PRO A 196 -3.40 8.41 9.81
C PRO A 196 -2.90 9.83 9.52
N ILE A 197 -1.59 10.03 9.53
CA ILE A 197 -0.96 11.32 9.22
C ILE A 197 0.20 11.19 8.23
N SER A 198 0.41 12.25 7.45
CA SER A 198 1.64 12.48 6.68
C SER A 198 2.40 13.62 7.37
N ILE A 199 3.70 13.45 7.58
CA ILE A 199 4.59 14.44 8.20
C ILE A 199 5.74 14.71 7.23
N ASP A 200 6.03 15.98 6.96
CA ASP A 200 7.15 16.36 6.10
C ASP A 200 8.48 15.87 6.69
N GLY A 201 9.28 15.17 5.88
CA GLY A 201 10.55 14.55 6.29
C GLY A 201 10.44 13.12 6.82
N LEU A 202 9.23 12.60 7.07
CA LEU A 202 9.01 11.21 7.48
C LEU A 202 8.70 10.33 6.26
N SER A 203 9.54 9.33 6.01
CA SER A 203 9.36 8.42 4.87
C SER A 203 8.10 7.57 5.04
N ASN A 204 7.18 7.64 4.08
CA ASN A 204 6.01 6.74 4.01
C ASN A 204 6.36 5.35 3.45
N LYS A 205 7.65 5.05 3.28
CA LYS A 205 8.19 3.81 2.72
C LYS A 205 9.43 3.34 3.47
N ALA A 206 9.62 2.02 3.56
CA ALA A 206 10.81 1.40 4.12
C ALA A 206 11.20 0.16 3.30
N ASN A 207 12.51 -0.11 3.18
CA ASN A 207 13.01 -1.33 2.56
C ASN A 207 13.34 -2.34 3.66
N ILE A 208 12.67 -3.49 3.63
CA ILE A 208 12.78 -4.54 4.66
C ILE A 208 13.25 -5.86 4.05
N LYS A 209 13.63 -6.83 4.87
CA LYS A 209 13.86 -8.22 4.42
C LYS A 209 12.58 -8.77 3.79
N LYS A 210 12.68 -9.34 2.59
CA LYS A 210 11.52 -9.85 1.86
C LYS A 210 10.81 -10.96 2.66
N ASN A 211 9.47 -10.95 2.63
CA ASN A 211 8.59 -11.85 3.38
C ASN A 211 8.62 -11.68 4.92
N SER A 212 9.25 -10.64 5.48
CA SER A 212 9.21 -10.39 6.93
C SER A 212 7.77 -10.17 7.42
N GLU A 213 7.25 -11.07 8.27
CA GLU A 213 5.95 -10.91 8.94
C GLU A 213 6.01 -9.86 10.07
N ILE A 214 7.18 -9.75 10.72
CA ILE A 214 7.49 -8.78 11.77
C ILE A 214 8.76 -8.04 11.36
N VAL A 215 8.81 -6.73 11.66
CA VAL A 215 9.98 -5.86 11.46
C VAL A 215 10.28 -5.05 12.71
N ASN A 216 11.57 -4.89 13.02
CA ASN A 216 12.04 -4.03 14.10
C ASN A 216 12.10 -2.57 13.63
N ILE A 217 11.86 -1.58 14.50
CA ILE A 217 11.96 -0.15 14.17
C ILE A 217 13.31 0.21 13.55
N ASP A 218 14.39 -0.35 14.08
CA ASP A 218 15.76 -0.10 13.65
C ASP A 218 16.04 -0.64 12.23
N GLU A 219 15.25 -1.62 11.76
CA GLU A 219 15.31 -2.14 10.37
C GLU A 219 14.56 -1.25 9.37
N LEU A 220 13.69 -0.35 9.82
CA LEU A 220 12.91 0.52 8.93
C LEU A 220 13.69 1.77 8.48
N GLY A 221 14.78 2.14 9.16
CA GLY A 221 15.60 3.31 8.84
C GLY A 221 14.88 4.67 9.01
N ILE A 222 13.79 4.71 9.77
CA ILE A 222 12.92 5.88 9.90
C ILE A 222 13.46 6.87 10.94
N ASN A 223 13.66 8.13 10.55
CA ASN A 223 13.85 9.22 11.50
C ASN A 223 12.49 9.80 11.94
N LEU A 224 12.08 9.51 13.18
CA LEU A 224 10.80 9.97 13.75
C LEU A 224 10.78 11.45 14.17
N GLY A 225 11.93 12.15 14.13
CA GLY A 225 12.03 13.57 14.46
C GLY A 225 11.51 13.90 15.86
N GLY A 226 10.50 14.77 15.94
CA GLY A 226 9.86 15.18 17.20
C GLY A 226 8.84 14.20 17.78
N PHE A 227 8.60 13.04 17.14
CA PHE A 227 7.60 12.06 17.56
C PHE A 227 8.23 10.86 18.27
N LYS A 228 7.49 10.26 19.20
CA LYS A 228 7.87 9.01 19.89
C LYS A 228 6.88 7.92 19.53
N ILE A 229 7.31 6.66 19.55
CA ILE A 229 6.41 5.52 19.34
C ILE A 229 5.57 5.31 20.61
N LYS A 230 4.27 5.16 20.43
CA LYS A 230 3.35 4.83 21.52
C LYS A 230 3.79 3.54 22.21
N ASN A 231 3.81 3.55 23.55
CA ASN A 231 4.24 2.44 24.40
C ASN A 231 5.70 1.95 24.14
N ASN A 232 6.55 2.73 23.48
CA ASN A 232 7.92 2.34 23.08
C ASN A 232 7.99 1.03 22.26
N GLN A 233 6.95 0.74 21.47
CA GLN A 233 6.85 -0.48 20.66
C GLN A 233 8.03 -0.59 19.67
N LYS A 234 8.81 -1.66 19.76
CA LYS A 234 9.98 -1.90 18.87
C LYS A 234 9.70 -2.75 17.65
N GLN A 235 8.63 -3.55 17.67
CA GLN A 235 8.30 -4.52 16.62
C GLN A 235 6.91 -4.29 16.05
N PHE A 236 6.77 -4.41 14.74
CA PHE A 236 5.53 -4.18 14.01
C PHE A 236 5.23 -5.32 13.05
N SER A 237 3.97 -5.77 13.03
CA SER A 237 3.48 -6.71 12.02
C SER A 237 3.35 -6.03 10.65
N VAL A 238 3.71 -6.73 9.59
CA VAL A 238 3.59 -6.27 8.20
C VAL A 238 2.33 -6.85 7.57
N ASP A 239 1.28 -6.03 7.49
CA ASP A 239 0.00 -6.34 6.85
C ASP A 239 0.20 -6.44 5.33
N ARG A 240 -0.12 -7.60 4.73
CA ARG A 240 -0.02 -7.85 3.28
C ARG A 240 -1.38 -8.10 2.60
N SER A 241 -2.48 -7.82 3.29
CA SER A 241 -3.85 -8.04 2.79
C SER A 241 -4.17 -7.28 1.49
N THR A 242 -3.42 -6.21 1.19
CA THR A 242 -3.58 -5.36 0.00
C THR A 242 -2.61 -5.70 -1.15
N GLY A 243 -1.83 -6.78 -1.03
CA GLY A 243 -0.81 -7.17 -2.02
C GLY A 243 0.53 -6.42 -1.89
N HIS A 244 0.55 -5.28 -1.20
CA HIS A 244 1.77 -4.61 -0.72
C HIS A 244 1.87 -4.72 0.80
N GLY A 245 3.10 -4.77 1.33
CA GLY A 245 3.31 -4.71 2.77
C GLY A 245 2.99 -3.32 3.33
N ILE A 246 2.30 -3.28 4.47
CA ILE A 246 1.93 -2.06 5.20
C ILE A 246 2.30 -2.24 6.67
N VAL A 247 3.06 -1.30 7.23
CA VAL A 247 3.34 -1.20 8.66
C VAL A 247 2.62 0.01 9.25
N LYS A 248 1.89 -0.18 10.35
CA LYS A 248 1.15 0.87 11.07
C LYS A 248 1.90 1.23 12.35
N ILE A 249 2.47 2.44 12.42
CA ILE A 249 3.24 2.93 13.56
C ILE A 249 2.40 3.92 14.35
N ASN A 250 2.00 3.54 15.57
CA ASN A 250 1.33 4.45 16.49
C ASN A 250 2.34 5.42 17.12
N LEU A 251 2.11 6.72 16.96
CA LEU A 251 2.93 7.80 17.47
C LEU A 251 2.25 8.54 18.62
N ILE A 252 3.06 9.24 19.39
CA ILE A 252 2.70 10.29 20.34
C ILE A 252 3.65 11.48 20.13
N SER A 253 3.24 12.69 20.54
CA SER A 253 4.15 13.84 20.55
C SER A 253 5.34 13.57 21.50
N GLY A 254 6.56 13.77 21.01
CA GLY A 254 7.77 13.60 21.80
C GLY A 254 8.16 14.83 22.63
N ILE A 255 7.56 15.98 22.31
CA ILE A 255 7.79 17.28 22.95
C ILE A 255 7.08 17.29 24.31
N GLN A 256 7.79 17.64 25.39
CA GLN A 256 7.15 17.88 26.68
C GLN A 256 6.22 19.10 26.59
N LYS A 257 4.99 18.93 27.11
CA LYS A 257 3.98 19.98 27.18
C LYS A 257 4.54 21.21 27.93
N PRO A 258 4.63 22.40 27.30
CA PRO A 258 5.09 23.61 27.99
C PRO A 258 4.16 23.94 29.16
N ALA A 259 4.71 24.38 30.30
CA ALA A 259 3.98 24.50 31.57
C ALA A 259 2.68 25.31 31.47
N ASN A 260 2.66 26.36 30.64
CA ASN A 260 1.52 27.27 30.47
C ASN A 260 0.69 26.95 29.22
N THR A 261 0.33 25.68 29.01
CA THR A 261 -0.53 25.25 27.90
C THR A 261 -1.83 24.57 28.36
N LYS A 262 -2.98 25.11 27.91
CA LYS A 262 -4.31 24.60 28.23
C LYS A 262 -4.90 23.85 27.04
N ASN A 263 -5.71 22.82 27.30
CA ASN A 263 -6.43 22.12 26.23
C ASN A 263 -7.72 22.89 25.94
N ILE A 264 -7.86 23.40 24.72
CA ILE A 264 -8.95 24.29 24.29
C ILE A 264 -9.78 23.60 23.21
N LEU A 265 -11.11 23.61 23.35
CA LEU A 265 -12.04 23.01 22.41
C LEU A 265 -12.40 24.01 21.29
N ILE A 266 -11.92 23.77 20.08
CA ILE A 266 -12.18 24.63 18.91
C ILE A 266 -13.42 24.10 18.18
N ILE A 267 -14.48 24.91 18.12
CA ILE A 267 -15.80 24.58 17.59
C ILE A 267 -16.10 25.44 16.36
N PHE A 268 -16.35 24.82 15.21
CA PHE A 268 -16.71 25.55 13.98
C PHE A 268 -18.22 25.57 13.80
N ARG A 269 -18.80 26.76 13.55
CA ARG A 269 -20.24 26.97 13.31
C ARG A 269 -20.48 27.81 12.07
N THR A 270 -21.56 27.58 11.32
CA THR A 270 -21.91 28.49 10.20
C THR A 270 -22.56 29.80 10.66
N ASN A 271 -23.10 29.82 11.89
CA ASN A 271 -23.54 31.00 12.64
C ASN A 271 -23.07 30.87 14.09
N LYS A 272 -22.22 31.79 14.57
CA LYS A 272 -21.66 31.77 15.94
C LYS A 272 -22.72 31.65 17.04
N LYS A 273 -23.89 32.26 16.84
CA LYS A 273 -24.96 32.40 17.84
C LYS A 273 -25.91 31.20 17.91
N ASP A 274 -25.88 30.29 16.93
CA ASP A 274 -26.75 29.10 16.91
C ASP A 274 -25.94 27.82 17.08
N THR A 275 -26.11 27.17 18.23
CA THR A 275 -25.43 25.91 18.59
C THR A 275 -25.74 24.76 17.63
N LYS A 276 -26.89 24.79 16.94
CA LYS A 276 -27.28 23.76 15.96
C LYS A 276 -26.49 23.84 14.66
N THR A 277 -25.75 24.92 14.42
CA THR A 277 -25.00 25.14 13.17
C THR A 277 -23.56 24.61 13.20
N GLN A 278 -23.24 23.73 14.16
CA GLN A 278 -21.91 23.15 14.31
C GLN A 278 -21.52 22.25 13.14
N VAL A 279 -20.39 22.55 12.52
CA VAL A 279 -19.79 21.82 11.40
C VAL A 279 -18.86 20.72 11.89
N SER A 280 -18.03 21.03 12.88
CA SER A 280 -17.09 20.11 13.53
C SER A 280 -16.51 20.75 14.79
N ALA A 281 -15.84 19.96 15.63
CA ALA A 281 -15.00 20.47 16.71
C ALA A 281 -13.75 19.58 16.88
N TYR A 282 -12.66 20.15 17.43
CA TYR A 282 -11.49 19.39 17.87
C TYR A 282 -10.76 20.13 19.00
N SER A 283 -10.08 19.39 19.88
CA SER A 283 -9.26 19.99 20.95
C SER A 283 -7.84 20.28 20.49
N LYS A 284 -7.28 21.41 20.91
CA LYS A 284 -5.85 21.76 20.72
C LYS A 284 -5.23 22.21 22.04
N ASP A 285 -3.99 21.81 22.31
CA ASP A 285 -3.19 22.48 23.35
C ASP A 285 -2.73 23.86 22.85
N VAL A 286 -3.04 24.90 23.64
CA VAL A 286 -2.80 26.32 23.34
C VAL A 286 -1.95 26.93 24.44
N ASN A 287 -0.92 27.69 24.07
CA ASN A 287 -0.14 28.49 25.02
C ASN A 287 -0.95 29.74 25.42
N ILE A 288 -1.20 29.91 26.72
CA ILE A 288 -2.07 30.98 27.25
C ILE A 288 -1.33 32.32 27.31
N ASP A 289 0.01 32.30 27.44
CA ASP A 289 0.82 33.51 27.59
C ASP A 289 0.87 34.33 26.28
N SER A 290 0.79 33.64 25.13
CA SER A 290 0.59 34.25 23.83
C SER A 290 -0.87 34.67 23.64
N LYS A 291 -1.20 35.91 24.02
CA LYS A 291 -2.54 36.54 23.96
C LYS A 291 -3.20 36.67 22.57
N ALA A 292 -2.75 35.93 21.56
CA ALA A 292 -3.37 35.87 20.24
C ALA A 292 -3.09 34.51 19.58
N LEU A 293 -4.15 33.73 19.33
CA LEU A 293 -4.10 32.60 18.41
C LEU A 293 -4.17 33.11 16.97
N SER A 294 -3.32 32.57 16.09
CA SER A 294 -3.40 32.88 14.67
C SER A 294 -4.39 31.95 13.95
N ILE A 295 -4.97 32.39 12.83
CA ILE A 295 -5.69 31.47 11.94
C ILE A 295 -4.79 30.34 11.40
N LYS A 296 -3.47 30.56 11.37
CA LYS A 296 -2.45 29.55 11.04
C LYS A 296 -2.40 28.39 12.06
N ASP A 297 -2.90 28.61 13.27
CA ASP A 297 -2.95 27.62 14.36
C ASP A 297 -4.20 26.74 14.34
N ILE A 298 -5.18 27.08 13.49
CA ILE A 298 -6.52 26.49 13.48
C ILE A 298 -6.72 25.66 12.21
N ARG A 299 -6.97 24.35 12.37
CA ARG A 299 -7.27 23.44 11.27
C ARG A 299 -8.71 23.66 10.79
N ILE A 300 -8.85 24.48 9.75
CA ILE A 300 -10.15 24.77 9.11
C ILE A 300 -10.75 23.48 8.53
N PRO A 301 -12.06 23.21 8.69
CA PRO A 301 -12.72 22.05 8.09
C PRO A 301 -12.71 22.10 6.56
N GLU A 302 -12.61 20.94 5.91
CA GLU A 302 -12.59 20.85 4.46
C GLU A 302 -13.92 21.33 3.84
N GLY A 303 -13.83 22.06 2.73
CA GLY A 303 -14.98 22.72 2.09
C GLY A 303 -15.44 24.02 2.76
N TYR A 304 -14.81 24.46 3.85
CA TYR A 304 -15.13 25.70 4.55
C TYR A 304 -14.01 26.74 4.51
N ILE A 305 -14.38 28.00 4.72
CA ILE A 305 -13.48 29.12 5.00
C ILE A 305 -13.90 29.80 6.31
N VAL A 306 -12.93 30.25 7.11
CA VAL A 306 -13.19 31.01 8.33
C VAL A 306 -13.49 32.47 7.98
N LYS A 307 -14.52 33.04 8.62
CA LYS A 307 -14.90 34.46 8.50
C LYS A 307 -14.18 35.35 9.52
N ASP A 308 -13.77 34.77 10.64
CA ASP A 308 -13.19 35.48 11.78
C ASP A 308 -11.75 35.95 11.53
N THR A 309 -11.45 37.15 12.05
CA THR A 309 -10.11 37.75 12.07
C THR A 309 -9.40 37.64 13.42
N SER A 310 -10.12 37.24 14.48
CA SER A 310 -9.61 37.02 15.83
C SER A 310 -10.36 35.88 16.53
N PHE A 311 -9.71 35.27 17.53
CA PHE A 311 -10.23 34.14 18.30
C PHE A 311 -10.06 34.41 19.78
N GLU A 312 -11.15 34.30 20.53
CA GLU A 312 -11.18 34.49 21.98
C GLU A 312 -11.55 33.15 22.64
N ILE A 313 -10.86 32.82 23.73
CA ILE A 313 -11.17 31.66 24.57
C ILE A 313 -12.26 32.08 25.55
N ASN A 314 -13.38 31.36 25.59
CA ASN A 314 -14.47 31.65 26.51
C ASN A 314 -14.19 31.10 27.93
N ASN A 315 -15.09 31.40 28.87
CA ASN A 315 -15.00 30.95 30.27
C ASN A 315 -15.20 29.42 30.45
N GLN A 316 -15.36 28.67 29.35
CA GLN A 316 -15.55 27.22 29.28
C GLN A 316 -14.39 26.52 28.55
N ASP A 317 -13.30 27.25 28.26
CA ASP A 317 -12.13 26.77 27.50
C ASP A 317 -12.45 26.34 26.06
N GLU A 318 -13.44 26.98 25.45
CA GLU A 318 -13.80 26.82 24.03
C GLU A 318 -13.41 28.03 23.19
N ILE A 319 -13.21 27.82 21.89
CA ILE A 319 -13.17 28.86 20.87
C ILE A 319 -14.24 28.56 19.83
N ILE A 320 -15.20 29.46 19.66
CA ILE A 320 -16.22 29.33 18.61
C ILE A 320 -15.74 30.10 17.37
N VAL A 321 -15.57 29.38 16.26
CA VAL A 321 -15.10 29.90 14.97
C VAL A 321 -16.26 29.94 13.98
N GLU A 322 -16.52 31.10 13.37
CA GLU A 322 -17.53 31.19 12.31
C GLU A 322 -16.94 30.85 10.94
N VAL A 323 -17.64 29.98 10.21
CA VAL A 323 -17.27 29.53 8.87
C VAL A 323 -18.38 29.75 7.84
N SER A 324 -18.01 29.76 6.57
CA SER A 324 -18.93 29.62 5.43
C SER A 324 -18.43 28.51 4.50
N LYS A 325 -19.35 27.85 3.80
CA LYS A 325 -18.97 26.93 2.72
C LYS A 325 -18.24 27.71 1.63
N LYS A 326 -17.17 27.12 1.10
CA LYS A 326 -16.43 27.62 -0.06
C LYS A 326 -17.31 27.46 -1.30
N SER A 327 -17.72 28.56 -1.94
CA SER A 327 -18.49 28.47 -3.19
C SER A 327 -17.65 27.80 -4.27
N GLU A 328 -18.27 26.88 -5.00
CA GLU A 328 -17.82 26.52 -6.33
C GLU A 328 -18.08 27.69 -7.28
N SER A 329 -17.25 27.84 -8.32
CA SER A 329 -17.41 28.86 -9.35
C SER A 329 -17.15 28.25 -10.72
N ASN A 330 -18.23 27.99 -11.47
CA ASN A 330 -18.12 27.67 -12.89
C ASN A 330 -17.57 28.86 -13.67
N SER A 331 -16.73 28.59 -14.65
CA SER A 331 -16.05 29.59 -15.47
C SER A 331 -16.78 29.84 -16.79
N ASN A 332 -17.26 31.07 -17.02
CA ASN A 332 -17.26 31.72 -18.34
C ASN A 332 -17.76 33.17 -18.28
N GLY A 333 -17.48 33.94 -19.35
CA GLY A 333 -18.12 35.23 -19.64
C GLY A 333 -17.18 36.43 -19.58
N SER A 334 -17.01 37.12 -20.71
CA SER A 334 -16.28 38.39 -20.83
C SER A 334 -17.24 39.52 -21.18
N ALA A 335 -17.13 40.66 -20.49
CA ALA A 335 -17.79 41.92 -20.86
C ALA A 335 -17.04 43.12 -20.25
N VAL A 336 -17.10 44.27 -20.92
CA VAL A 336 -16.44 45.53 -20.52
C VAL A 336 -17.47 46.55 -20.05
N THR A 337 -17.19 47.32 -18.98
CA THR A 337 -17.76 48.66 -18.75
C THR A 337 -17.04 49.42 -17.62
N LYS A 338 -17.12 50.75 -17.65
CA LYS A 338 -16.50 51.75 -16.74
C LYS A 338 -17.13 53.14 -17.07
N PRO A 339 -17.18 54.17 -16.18
CA PRO A 339 -17.08 54.24 -14.71
C PRO A 339 -18.32 54.91 -14.04
N THR A 340 -18.38 54.99 -12.69
CA THR A 340 -18.84 56.22 -11.98
C THR A 340 -18.54 56.28 -10.46
N THR A 341 -17.93 57.39 -10.03
CA THR A 341 -18.06 58.10 -8.72
C THR A 341 -17.73 57.44 -7.35
N LYS A 342 -17.59 58.32 -6.32
CA LYS A 342 -16.92 58.21 -5.00
C LYS A 342 -17.86 58.89 -3.95
N PRO A 343 -18.00 58.45 -2.66
CA PRO A 343 -17.03 58.85 -1.61
C PRO A 343 -16.80 57.93 -0.37
N SER A 344 -15.53 57.50 -0.24
CA SER A 344 -14.61 57.88 0.85
C SER A 344 -14.99 57.68 2.33
N THR A 345 -14.38 56.67 2.96
CA THR A 345 -13.88 56.73 4.36
C THR A 345 -12.48 56.10 4.44
N THR A 346 -11.65 56.55 5.39
CA THR A 346 -10.22 56.21 5.47
C THR A 346 -9.84 55.51 6.78
N THR A 347 -9.43 54.23 6.66
CA THR A 347 -8.90 53.40 7.76
C THR A 347 -7.70 52.61 7.20
N PRO A 348 -6.56 52.44 7.91
CA PRO A 348 -5.30 52.06 7.28
C PRO A 348 -5.28 50.63 6.71
N SER A 349 -4.94 50.53 5.42
CA SER A 349 -4.64 49.25 4.77
C SER A 349 -3.29 48.72 5.25
N ASN A 350 -3.32 47.71 6.12
CA ASN A 350 -2.12 46.99 6.54
C ASN A 350 -1.69 46.03 5.41
N LYS A 351 -1.00 46.57 4.40
CA LYS A 351 -0.61 45.86 3.18
C LYS A 351 0.28 44.66 3.52
N HIS A 352 -0.06 43.47 3.02
CA HIS A 352 0.91 42.39 2.90
C HIS A 352 2.09 42.89 2.03
N VAL A 353 3.27 43.02 2.64
CA VAL A 353 4.43 43.67 2.00
C VAL A 353 5.13 42.70 1.05
N VAL A 354 4.56 42.56 -0.15
CA VAL A 354 5.17 41.81 -1.26
C VAL A 354 6.35 42.63 -1.81
N LYS A 355 7.58 42.25 -1.45
CA LYS A 355 8.79 42.81 -2.05
C LYS A 355 9.26 41.90 -3.18
N VAL A 356 8.95 42.27 -4.42
CA VAL A 356 9.61 41.69 -5.61
C VAL A 356 10.90 42.48 -5.87
N GLN A 357 11.98 41.77 -6.18
CA GLN A 357 13.28 42.33 -6.54
C GLN A 357 13.81 41.61 -7.78
N ASP A 358 14.60 42.31 -8.59
CA ASP A 358 15.31 41.68 -9.70
C ASP A 358 16.39 40.74 -9.19
N PHE A 359 16.62 39.66 -9.93
CA PHE A 359 17.61 38.64 -9.62
C PHE A 359 18.20 38.11 -10.92
N LYS A 360 19.40 37.53 -10.89
CA LYS A 360 19.98 36.86 -12.07
C LYS A 360 20.90 35.74 -11.60
N GLY A 361 20.33 34.56 -11.46
CA GLY A 361 21.05 33.38 -11.01
C GLY A 361 20.37 32.09 -11.44
N THR A 362 20.89 30.97 -10.95
CA THR A 362 20.34 29.64 -11.19
C THR A 362 20.05 28.93 -9.88
N VAL A 363 18.91 28.25 -9.82
CA VAL A 363 18.46 27.45 -8.67
C VAL A 363 18.22 26.01 -9.12
N ALA A 364 18.49 25.06 -8.22
CA ALA A 364 18.23 23.66 -8.47
C ALA A 364 17.41 23.03 -7.33
N THR A 365 16.52 22.11 -7.67
CA THR A 365 15.76 21.35 -6.69
C THR A 365 16.61 20.24 -6.05
N THR A 366 16.27 19.85 -4.83
CA THR A 366 16.94 18.74 -4.13
C THR A 366 16.54 17.37 -4.69
N LEU A 367 17.38 16.34 -4.47
CA LEU A 367 17.10 14.96 -4.90
C LEU A 367 15.79 14.41 -4.30
N GLY A 368 15.06 13.62 -5.10
CA GLY A 368 13.88 12.85 -4.69
C GLY A 368 12.59 13.64 -4.49
N GLN A 369 12.63 14.99 -4.48
CA GLN A 369 11.46 15.82 -4.18
C GLN A 369 10.89 16.48 -5.44
N TYR A 370 9.59 16.33 -5.67
CA TYR A 370 8.86 17.24 -6.56
C TYR A 370 8.59 18.55 -5.83
N VAL A 371 8.88 19.69 -6.44
CA VAL A 371 8.76 21.00 -5.80
C VAL A 371 7.54 21.76 -6.31
N THR A 372 6.74 22.26 -5.38
CA THR A 372 5.50 23.00 -5.64
C THR A 372 5.78 24.39 -6.17
N LEU A 373 5.05 24.78 -7.21
CA LEU A 373 5.04 26.15 -7.74
C LEU A 373 3.92 26.98 -7.11
N TYR A 374 4.17 28.27 -6.96
CA TYR A 374 3.26 29.26 -6.39
C TYR A 374 3.12 30.45 -7.35
N ASN A 375 2.00 31.17 -7.31
CA ASN A 375 1.86 32.47 -7.98
C ASN A 375 2.30 33.64 -7.07
N ALA A 376 2.34 34.86 -7.60
CA ALA A 376 2.67 36.07 -6.84
C ALA A 376 1.70 36.33 -5.65
N GLU A 377 0.47 35.82 -5.76
CA GLU A 377 -0.54 35.84 -4.72
C GLU A 377 -0.27 34.83 -3.58
N GLY A 378 0.74 33.96 -3.72
CA GLY A 378 1.11 32.92 -2.74
C GLY A 378 0.26 31.65 -2.82
N LYS A 379 -0.64 31.54 -3.80
CA LYS A 379 -1.46 30.35 -4.06
C LYS A 379 -0.63 29.30 -4.80
N ALA A 380 -0.68 28.05 -4.34
CA ALA A 380 -0.05 26.92 -5.03
C ALA A 380 -0.70 26.66 -6.40
N ILE A 381 0.13 26.33 -7.40
CA ILE A 381 -0.27 26.01 -8.77
C ILE A 381 -0.51 24.50 -8.86
N SER A 382 -1.76 24.11 -9.08
CA SER A 382 -2.16 22.71 -9.27
C SER A 382 -1.81 22.22 -10.68
N GLY A 383 -1.40 20.96 -10.81
CA GLY A 383 -1.12 20.33 -12.11
C GLY A 383 0.28 20.58 -12.69
N ARG A 384 1.07 21.51 -12.11
CA ARG A 384 2.47 21.76 -12.49
C ARG A 384 3.38 21.74 -11.26
N ARG A 385 4.54 21.10 -11.39
CA ARG A 385 5.56 20.96 -10.33
C ARG A 385 6.94 20.77 -10.95
N LEU A 386 7.99 21.18 -10.25
CA LEU A 386 9.37 20.95 -10.69
C LEU A 386 9.78 19.51 -10.31
N ALA A 387 10.59 18.85 -11.13
CA ALA A 387 11.18 17.54 -10.80
C ALA A 387 12.34 17.67 -9.80
N GLY A 388 12.73 16.58 -9.14
CA GLY A 388 13.96 16.55 -8.33
C GLY A 388 15.23 16.71 -9.19
N GLU A 389 16.29 17.30 -8.62
CA GLU A 389 17.54 17.68 -9.29
C GLU A 389 17.42 18.48 -10.61
N SER A 390 16.27 19.13 -10.85
CA SER A 390 16.04 19.96 -12.04
C SER A 390 16.61 21.36 -11.85
N ASN A 391 17.23 21.87 -12.92
CA ASN A 391 17.95 23.16 -12.93
C ASN A 391 17.07 24.25 -13.57
N TRP A 392 17.00 25.42 -12.95
CA TRP A 392 16.16 26.53 -13.40
C TRP A 392 16.93 27.85 -13.36
N ALA A 393 16.78 28.65 -14.41
CA ALA A 393 17.13 30.06 -14.35
C ALA A 393 16.12 30.79 -13.46
N ALA A 394 16.57 31.78 -12.69
CA ALA A 394 15.70 32.64 -11.91
C ALA A 394 16.03 34.12 -12.14
N ASP A 395 14.99 34.91 -12.41
CA ASP A 395 15.10 36.31 -12.88
C ASP A 395 14.53 37.35 -11.90
N LYS A 396 13.81 36.91 -10.87
CA LYS A 396 13.32 37.73 -9.76
C LYS A 396 13.31 36.93 -8.45
N THR A 397 13.42 37.63 -7.33
CA THR A 397 13.04 37.11 -6.02
C THR A 397 11.80 37.82 -5.50
N MET A 398 11.04 37.15 -4.64
CA MET A 398 9.90 37.71 -3.93
C MET A 398 10.02 37.36 -2.45
N VAL A 399 9.84 38.34 -1.57
CA VAL A 399 9.53 38.07 -0.16
C VAL A 399 8.03 38.26 0.03
N ARG A 400 7.35 37.21 0.49
CA ARG A 400 5.94 37.22 0.86
C ARG A 400 5.78 36.47 2.19
N ASP A 401 5.13 37.11 3.15
CA ASP A 401 4.75 36.56 4.46
C ASP A 401 5.95 36.00 5.26
N GLY A 402 7.13 36.60 5.08
CA GLY A 402 8.41 36.18 5.67
C GLY A 402 9.20 35.15 4.84
N VAL A 403 8.60 34.56 3.81
CA VAL A 403 9.22 33.52 2.98
C VAL A 403 9.84 34.14 1.72
N LYS A 404 11.11 33.81 1.42
CA LYS A 404 11.79 34.13 0.15
C LYS A 404 11.38 33.11 -0.91
N TYR A 405 11.12 33.59 -2.12
CA TYR A 405 10.85 32.80 -3.33
C TYR A 405 11.76 33.25 -4.47
N TYR A 406 12.03 32.37 -5.43
CA TYR A 406 12.63 32.67 -6.74
C TYR A 406 11.59 32.49 -7.84
N ARG A 407 11.58 33.36 -8.85
CA ARG A 407 10.73 33.19 -10.03
C ARG A 407 11.44 32.30 -11.05
N VAL A 408 10.78 31.23 -11.51
CA VAL A 408 11.33 30.28 -12.50
C VAL A 408 10.57 30.30 -13.83
N ALA A 409 9.35 30.85 -13.85
CA ALA A 409 8.63 31.20 -15.09
C ALA A 409 7.60 32.33 -14.83
N THR A 410 6.86 32.73 -15.87
CA THR A 410 5.85 33.80 -15.81
C THR A 410 4.77 33.51 -14.77
N ASN A 411 4.82 34.25 -13.65
CA ASN A 411 4.00 34.05 -12.46
C ASN A 411 4.14 32.66 -11.79
N GLU A 412 5.29 31.99 -11.97
CA GLU A 412 5.60 30.73 -11.30
C GLU A 412 6.84 30.89 -10.41
N TRP A 413 6.63 30.70 -9.11
CA TRP A 413 7.58 30.95 -8.04
C TRP A 413 7.84 29.68 -7.23
N VAL A 414 9.09 29.46 -6.82
CA VAL A 414 9.52 28.37 -5.94
C VAL A 414 10.05 28.93 -4.62
N LYS A 415 9.76 28.28 -3.49
CA LYS A 415 10.28 28.71 -2.18
C LYS A 415 11.79 28.50 -2.10
N ALA A 416 12.48 29.41 -1.41
CA ALA A 416 13.91 29.29 -1.15
C ALA A 416 14.31 28.21 -0.13
N SER A 417 13.33 27.54 0.49
CA SER A 417 13.54 26.32 1.29
C SER A 417 13.64 25.05 0.45
N ASP A 418 13.13 25.07 -0.78
CA ASP A 418 12.88 23.86 -1.57
C ASP A 418 13.91 23.70 -2.72
N VAL A 419 14.77 24.71 -2.89
CA VAL A 419 15.84 24.83 -3.89
C VAL A 419 17.08 25.48 -3.29
N TYR A 420 18.25 25.20 -3.85
CA TYR A 420 19.51 25.88 -3.54
C TYR A 420 19.98 26.74 -4.72
N GLU A 421 20.58 27.90 -4.43
CA GLU A 421 21.28 28.70 -5.44
C GLU A 421 22.59 27.99 -5.83
N TYR A 422 22.86 27.87 -7.14
CA TYR A 422 24.10 27.27 -7.66
C TYR A 422 24.65 28.07 -8.84
N THR A 423 25.97 27.99 -9.04
CA THR A 423 26.69 28.45 -10.23
C THR A 423 27.20 27.23 -10.99
N ALA A 424 26.96 27.15 -12.30
CA ALA A 424 27.57 26.12 -13.15
C ALA A 424 29.08 26.35 -13.26
N SER A 425 29.88 25.31 -13.07
CA SER A 425 31.34 25.40 -13.02
C SER A 425 31.94 24.05 -13.41
N ASN A 426 32.43 23.93 -14.64
CA ASN A 426 33.12 22.73 -15.12
C ASN A 426 34.60 22.83 -14.78
N ALA A 427 35.04 22.13 -13.73
CA ALA A 427 36.42 22.15 -13.24
C ALA A 427 36.85 20.79 -12.68
N VAL A 428 38.12 20.68 -12.31
CA VAL A 428 38.65 19.57 -11.50
C VAL A 428 39.15 20.15 -10.18
N VAL A 429 38.74 19.55 -9.07
CA VAL A 429 39.15 19.91 -7.70
C VAL A 429 39.98 18.78 -7.11
N GLU A 430 41.04 19.09 -6.38
CA GLU A 430 41.87 18.10 -5.69
C GLU A 430 41.67 18.22 -4.17
N THR A 431 41.40 17.09 -3.51
CA THR A 431 41.20 17.10 -2.05
C THR A 431 42.48 17.47 -1.31
N ALA A 432 42.35 18.33 -0.30
CA ALA A 432 43.45 18.73 0.58
C ALA A 432 44.06 17.51 1.30
N ALA A 433 45.29 17.67 1.82
CA ALA A 433 46.05 16.62 2.48
C ALA A 433 45.40 16.11 3.79
N GLY A 434 46.01 15.07 4.39
CA GLY A 434 45.59 14.50 5.68
C GLY A 434 44.42 13.51 5.56
N ASN A 435 43.44 13.64 6.45
CA ASN A 435 42.29 12.71 6.54
C ASN A 435 41.39 12.76 5.30
N TYR A 436 40.60 11.70 5.11
CA TYR A 436 39.53 11.66 4.11
C TYR A 436 38.53 12.81 4.33
N LYS A 437 37.96 13.31 3.23
CA LYS A 437 37.02 14.43 3.21
C LYS A 437 35.58 13.91 3.22
N LYS A 438 34.72 14.58 4.01
CA LYS A 438 33.30 14.20 4.14
C LYS A 438 32.52 14.74 2.95
N LEU A 439 31.53 13.97 2.52
CA LEU A 439 30.56 14.38 1.52
C LEU A 439 29.26 14.80 2.18
N PHE A 440 28.54 15.71 1.54
CA PHE A 440 27.28 16.27 2.01
C PHE A 440 26.22 16.17 0.90
N ASP A 441 24.93 16.08 1.28
CA ASP A 441 23.83 16.14 0.32
C ASP A 441 23.43 17.60 -0.01
N SER A 442 22.53 17.78 -0.99
CA SER A 442 22.00 19.12 -1.35
C SER A 442 21.18 19.80 -0.24
N LYS A 443 20.93 19.14 0.89
CA LYS A 443 20.29 19.69 2.09
C LYS A 443 21.30 19.98 3.21
N GLY A 444 22.56 19.57 3.08
CA GLY A 444 23.64 19.73 4.07
C GLY A 444 23.85 18.54 5.02
N ASN A 445 23.15 17.42 4.83
CA ASN A 445 23.35 16.20 5.63
C ASN A 445 24.64 15.48 5.22
N ILE A 446 25.33 14.82 6.15
CA ILE A 446 26.54 14.04 5.84
C ILE A 446 26.16 12.75 5.10
N VAL A 447 26.79 12.50 3.95
CA VAL A 447 26.77 11.22 3.25
C VAL A 447 27.67 10.26 4.03
N SER A 448 27.06 9.31 4.75
CA SER A 448 27.74 8.49 5.76
C SER A 448 28.44 7.24 5.21
N ASN A 449 28.09 6.79 4.01
CA ASN A 449 28.57 5.55 3.41
C ASN A 449 29.82 5.72 2.52
N ARG A 450 30.28 6.96 2.25
CA ARG A 450 31.49 7.25 1.47
C ARG A 450 32.06 8.63 1.76
N GLY A 451 33.36 8.76 1.55
CA GLY A 451 34.12 10.00 1.61
C GLY A 451 35.29 9.94 0.63
N LEU A 452 35.96 11.07 0.40
CA LEU A 452 37.02 11.18 -0.59
C LEU A 452 38.40 11.06 0.06
N ALA A 453 39.28 10.21 -0.46
CA ALA A 453 40.66 10.15 0.00
C ALA A 453 41.41 11.47 -0.29
N ALA A 454 42.39 11.83 0.54
CA ALA A 454 43.21 13.04 0.35
C ALA A 454 44.09 12.95 -0.92
N GLY A 455 44.34 14.09 -1.59
CA GLY A 455 45.12 14.15 -2.83
C GLY A 455 44.44 13.51 -4.05
N THR A 456 43.12 13.26 -4.01
CA THR A 456 42.38 12.70 -5.14
C THR A 456 41.66 13.80 -5.92
N LYS A 457 41.62 13.65 -7.25
CA LYS A 457 41.06 14.62 -8.19
C LYS A 457 39.63 14.23 -8.59
N TRP A 458 38.71 15.19 -8.52
CA TRP A 458 37.29 15.01 -8.81
C TRP A 458 36.81 16.07 -9.78
N MET A 459 36.03 15.68 -10.78
CA MET A 459 35.31 16.63 -11.62
C MET A 459 34.21 17.31 -10.80
N THR A 460 34.01 18.60 -11.02
CA THR A 460 32.82 19.32 -10.54
C THR A 460 32.11 20.00 -11.71
N ASP A 461 30.78 20.06 -11.63
CA ASP A 461 29.89 20.74 -12.60
C ASP A 461 29.13 21.94 -11.97
N LYS A 462 29.13 22.05 -10.64
CA LYS A 462 28.38 23.06 -9.88
C LYS A 462 29.13 23.48 -8.61
N THR A 463 29.04 24.76 -8.29
CA THR A 463 29.34 25.29 -6.96
C THR A 463 28.04 25.84 -6.35
N ALA A 464 27.76 25.56 -5.08
CA ALA A 464 26.55 26.02 -4.39
C ALA A 464 26.86 26.51 -2.97
N LEU A 465 25.87 27.19 -2.35
CA LEU A 465 25.89 27.56 -0.94
C LEU A 465 24.85 26.70 -0.18
N ILE A 466 25.33 25.71 0.57
CA ILE A 466 24.49 24.71 1.24
C ILE A 466 24.61 24.94 2.75
N GLN A 467 23.51 25.29 3.41
CA GLN A 467 23.48 25.75 4.82
C GLN A 467 24.48 26.88 5.16
N GLY A 468 24.83 27.72 4.17
CA GLY A 468 25.84 28.79 4.33
C GLY A 468 27.29 28.36 4.06
N GLU A 469 27.53 27.07 3.83
CA GLU A 469 28.84 26.54 3.44
C GLU A 469 28.98 26.48 1.91
N LYS A 470 30.11 26.95 1.38
CA LYS A 470 30.37 26.90 -0.06
C LYS A 470 30.90 25.51 -0.43
N MET A 471 30.25 24.84 -1.39
CA MET A 471 30.57 23.45 -1.77
C MET A 471 30.63 23.24 -3.29
N TYR A 472 31.47 22.31 -3.72
CA TYR A 472 31.55 21.78 -5.08
C TYR A 472 30.74 20.48 -5.19
N ARG A 473 29.91 20.32 -6.23
CA ARG A 473 29.27 19.03 -6.52
C ARG A 473 30.28 18.09 -7.17
N VAL A 474 30.41 16.87 -6.67
CA VAL A 474 31.37 15.85 -7.18
C VAL A 474 30.70 14.56 -7.66
N ALA A 475 29.43 14.34 -7.30
CA ALA A 475 28.55 13.35 -7.92
C ALA A 475 27.07 13.78 -7.74
N THR A 476 26.15 12.97 -8.26
CA THR A 476 24.69 13.14 -8.08
C THR A 476 24.35 13.28 -6.59
N ASN A 477 23.78 14.43 -6.20
CA ASN A 477 23.52 14.80 -4.81
C ASN A 477 24.72 14.66 -3.82
N GLU A 478 25.98 14.69 -4.27
CA GLU A 478 27.16 14.63 -3.41
C GLU A 478 28.04 15.88 -3.55
N TRP A 479 28.31 16.52 -2.42
CA TRP A 479 28.97 17.82 -2.32
C TRP A 479 30.18 17.78 -1.38
N LEU A 480 31.27 18.41 -1.80
CA LEU A 480 32.54 18.56 -1.08
C LEU A 480 32.70 20.03 -0.67
N LYS A 481 33.08 20.32 0.57
CA LYS A 481 33.33 21.71 1.00
C LYS A 481 34.50 22.32 0.23
N VAL A 482 34.43 23.62 -0.07
CA VAL A 482 35.56 24.36 -0.67
C VAL A 482 36.78 24.36 0.25
N SER A 483 36.59 24.31 1.57
CA SER A 483 37.67 24.19 2.57
C SER A 483 38.41 22.84 2.54
N ASP A 484 37.82 21.81 1.92
CA ASP A 484 38.38 20.46 1.82
C ASP A 484 39.18 20.24 0.52
N VAL A 485 39.31 21.29 -0.30
CA VAL A 485 40.04 21.38 -1.57
C VAL A 485 41.30 22.24 -1.40
N LYS A 486 42.32 22.00 -2.22
CA LYS A 486 43.57 22.78 -2.30
C LYS A 486 43.85 23.28 -3.71
#